data_AF-A0A2A2GYI9-F1
#
_entry.id   AF-A0A2A2GYI9-F1
#
_cell.length_a   1.000
_cell.length_b   1.000
_cell.length_c   1.000
_cell.angle_alpha   90.00
_cell.angle_beta   90.00
_cell.angle_gamma   90.00
#
_symmetry.space_group_name_H-M   'P 1'
#
loop_
_entity.id
_entity.type
_entity.pdbx_description
1 polymer ?
#
loop_
_entity_poly.entity_id
_entity_poly.type
_entity_poly.pdbx_seq_one_letter_code
_entity_poly.pdbx_strand_id
1 'polypeptide(L)'
;MEYNFEVAGIYYDNKDGTSRKNIIKKHLDIDDYTKINVSLIRHGGNKHDRNAIGVYISKSGFFGFNNLMIGFVPREDAKEISPMLKEGGEIISAEIYKVWLPSWSDKATPHVHITINTNWTENDVEEMYKRIKDERRKKRLEKRSMSSATDKNNVILKKVINYILNIAILIAVYFLIFK
;
A
#
# COMPACT_ATOMS: atom_id res chain seq x y z
N MET A 1 -13.97 -1.27 -15.35
CA MET A 1 -13.59 0.16 -15.44
C MET A 1 -12.26 0.26 -16.17
N GLU A 2 -11.96 1.40 -16.81
CA GLU A 2 -10.70 1.60 -17.54
C GLU A 2 -9.85 2.65 -16.83
N TYR A 3 -8.53 2.39 -16.72
CA TYR A 3 -7.56 3.36 -16.21
C TYR A 3 -6.44 3.55 -17.22
N ASN A 4 -6.05 4.80 -17.41
CA ASN A 4 -4.96 5.21 -18.30
C ASN A 4 -3.95 6.02 -17.50
N PHE A 5 -2.71 5.54 -17.43
CA PHE A 5 -1.69 6.21 -16.63
C PHE A 5 -0.30 6.08 -17.23
N GLU A 6 0.56 7.03 -16.90
CA GLU A 6 2.00 6.95 -17.13
C GLU A 6 2.66 6.19 -15.99
N VAL A 7 3.54 5.22 -16.31
CA VAL A 7 4.27 4.45 -15.32
C VAL A 7 5.19 5.35 -14.52
N ALA A 8 4.99 5.38 -13.20
CA ALA A 8 5.80 6.16 -12.27
C ALA A 8 7.10 5.44 -11.87
N GLY A 9 8.09 6.22 -11.43
CA GLY A 9 9.30 5.68 -10.81
C GLY A 9 10.27 4.98 -11.76
N ILE A 10 10.16 5.23 -13.07
CA ILE A 10 11.06 4.71 -14.11
C ILE A 10 12.52 5.14 -13.90
N TYR A 11 12.75 6.34 -13.35
CA TYR A 11 14.09 6.87 -13.11
C TYR A 11 14.89 6.09 -12.06
N TYR A 12 14.22 5.37 -11.15
CA TYR A 12 14.87 4.65 -10.07
C TYR A 12 15.21 3.21 -10.48
N ASP A 13 16.24 2.66 -9.85
CA ASP A 13 16.59 1.27 -10.02
C ASP A 13 15.66 0.33 -9.23
N ASN A 14 15.65 -0.93 -9.64
CA ASN A 14 15.02 -2.03 -8.91
C ASN A 14 15.85 -2.42 -7.68
N LYS A 15 15.23 -3.19 -6.78
CA LYS A 15 15.90 -3.64 -5.54
C LYS A 15 17.13 -4.53 -5.79
N ASP A 16 17.17 -5.19 -6.95
CA ASP A 16 18.27 -6.01 -7.41
C ASP A 16 19.38 -5.21 -8.12
N GLY A 17 19.26 -3.88 -8.17
CA GLY A 17 20.21 -2.98 -8.83
C GLY A 17 20.00 -2.84 -10.34
N THR A 18 19.00 -3.51 -10.92
CA THR A 18 18.71 -3.35 -12.35
C THR A 18 18.05 -2.00 -12.64
N SER A 19 18.50 -1.33 -13.71
CA SER A 19 17.94 -0.05 -14.10
C SER A 19 16.66 -0.22 -14.92
N ARG A 20 15.53 0.26 -14.39
CA ARG A 20 14.22 0.24 -15.07
C ARG A 20 14.25 0.96 -16.41
N LYS A 21 14.96 2.09 -16.44
CA LYS A 21 15.22 2.85 -17.66
C LYS A 21 15.90 2.02 -18.74
N ASN A 22 16.94 1.27 -18.37
CA ASN A 22 17.66 0.43 -19.33
C ASN A 22 16.81 -0.75 -19.79
N ILE A 23 16.00 -1.33 -18.90
CA ILE A 23 15.02 -2.36 -19.26
C ILE A 23 14.06 -1.82 -20.33
N ILE A 24 13.48 -0.65 -20.11
CA ILE A 24 12.54 -0.02 -21.06
C ILE A 24 13.22 0.24 -22.39
N LYS A 25 14.38 0.91 -22.41
CA LYS A 25 15.12 1.19 -23.64
C LYS A 25 15.47 -0.10 -24.41
N LYS A 26 15.82 -1.18 -23.70
CA LYS A 26 16.22 -2.45 -24.32
C LYS A 26 15.05 -3.26 -24.88
N HIS A 27 13.90 -3.22 -24.22
CA HIS A 27 12.81 -4.16 -24.47
C HIS A 27 11.55 -3.54 -25.07
N LEU A 28 11.41 -2.22 -24.98
CA LEU A 28 10.26 -1.46 -25.51
C LEU A 28 10.65 -0.54 -26.68
N ASP A 29 11.85 -0.70 -27.25
CA ASP A 29 12.21 -0.14 -28.55
C ASP A 29 11.72 -1.08 -29.66
N ILE A 30 10.39 -1.13 -29.83
CA ILE A 30 9.70 -2.02 -30.77
C ILE A 30 8.49 -1.31 -31.37
N ASP A 31 8.07 -1.73 -32.55
CA ASP A 31 6.91 -1.14 -33.25
C ASP A 31 5.55 -1.70 -32.77
N ASP A 32 5.56 -2.86 -32.10
CA ASP A 32 4.35 -3.60 -31.76
C ASP A 32 4.34 -4.06 -30.30
N TYR A 33 3.67 -3.28 -29.45
CA TYR A 33 3.56 -3.52 -28.02
C TYR A 33 2.57 -4.64 -27.66
N THR A 34 1.75 -5.13 -28.59
CA THR A 34 0.79 -6.23 -28.31
C THR A 34 1.50 -7.54 -27.96
N LYS A 35 2.78 -7.64 -28.31
CA LYS A 35 3.67 -8.77 -27.97
C LYS A 35 4.24 -8.69 -26.56
N ILE A 36 3.99 -7.60 -25.84
CA ILE A 36 4.47 -7.38 -24.48
C ILE A 36 3.31 -7.62 -23.51
N ASN A 37 3.48 -8.62 -22.65
CA ASN A 37 2.54 -8.87 -21.57
C ASN A 37 2.87 -7.91 -20.41
N VAL A 38 1.87 -7.17 -19.95
CA VAL A 38 1.96 -6.33 -18.76
C VAL A 38 1.36 -7.07 -17.57
N SER A 39 2.03 -7.00 -16.42
CA SER A 39 1.51 -7.54 -15.17
C SER A 39 1.63 -6.51 -14.06
N LEU A 40 0.57 -6.41 -13.26
CA LEU A 40 0.48 -5.50 -12.12
C LEU A 40 0.49 -6.31 -10.84
N ILE A 41 1.47 -6.06 -9.97
CA ILE A 41 1.66 -6.82 -8.73
C ILE A 41 1.57 -5.88 -7.55
N ARG A 42 0.75 -6.19 -6.55
CA ARG A 42 0.58 -5.35 -5.35
C ARG A 42 1.77 -5.49 -4.40
N HIS A 43 2.38 -4.37 -4.01
CA HIS A 43 3.47 -4.28 -3.02
C HIS A 43 2.94 -3.74 -1.69
N GLY A 44 2.07 -4.51 -1.02
CA GLY A 44 1.37 -4.08 0.21
C GLY A 44 2.27 -3.81 1.43
N GLY A 45 3.57 -4.10 1.35
CA GLY A 45 4.58 -3.85 2.39
C GLY A 45 5.58 -2.74 2.06
N ASN A 46 5.32 -1.91 1.04
CA ASN A 46 6.22 -0.81 0.70
C ASN A 46 6.16 0.28 1.79
N LYS A 47 7.34 0.62 2.35
CA LYS A 47 7.52 1.60 3.43
C LYS A 47 6.99 3.00 3.08
N HIS A 48 7.01 3.36 1.80
CA HIS A 48 6.65 4.69 1.32
C HIS A 48 5.18 4.79 0.90
N ASP A 49 4.62 3.69 0.38
CA ASP A 49 3.22 3.62 -0.03
C ASP A 49 2.65 2.20 0.15
N ARG A 50 1.77 2.06 1.13
CA ARG A 50 1.03 0.82 1.41
C ARG A 50 0.18 0.31 0.23
N ASN A 51 -0.14 1.18 -0.71
CA ASN A 51 -0.96 0.87 -1.87
C ASN A 51 -0.14 0.66 -3.14
N ALA A 52 1.21 0.68 -3.06
CA ALA A 52 2.06 0.55 -4.24
C ALA A 52 1.72 -0.69 -5.08
N ILE A 53 1.65 -0.51 -6.41
CA ILE A 53 1.48 -1.58 -7.39
C ILE A 53 2.65 -1.47 -8.36
N GLY A 54 3.48 -2.51 -8.42
CA GLY A 54 4.58 -2.59 -9.36
C GLY A 54 4.08 -2.98 -10.75
N VAL A 55 4.69 -2.39 -11.77
CA VAL A 55 4.42 -2.66 -13.18
C VAL A 55 5.57 -3.49 -13.74
N TYR A 56 5.23 -4.64 -14.31
CA TYR A 56 6.14 -5.62 -14.86
C TYR A 56 5.82 -5.89 -16.32
N ILE A 57 6.85 -6.14 -17.11
CA ILE A 57 6.72 -6.56 -18.51
C ILE A 57 7.34 -7.94 -18.72
N SER A 58 6.76 -8.69 -19.65
CA SER A 58 7.31 -9.94 -20.15
C SER A 58 6.99 -10.12 -21.62
N LYS A 59 7.75 -11.01 -22.28
CA LYS A 59 7.54 -11.41 -23.67
C LYS A 59 7.82 -12.89 -23.79
N SER A 60 6.88 -13.65 -24.34
CA SER A 60 7.05 -15.08 -24.58
C SER A 60 7.90 -15.35 -25.83
N GLY A 61 8.52 -16.53 -25.91
CA GLY A 61 9.28 -17.00 -27.09
C GLY A 61 10.79 -17.09 -26.86
N PHE A 62 11.53 -17.46 -27.92
CA PHE A 62 12.96 -17.80 -27.85
C PHE A 62 13.85 -16.63 -27.40
N PHE A 63 13.51 -15.40 -27.79
CA PHE A 63 14.16 -14.16 -27.32
C PHE A 63 13.29 -13.42 -26.27
N GLY A 64 12.49 -14.18 -25.53
CA GLY A 64 11.60 -13.68 -24.50
C GLY A 64 12.33 -13.19 -23.25
N PHE A 65 11.58 -12.53 -22.38
CA PHE A 65 12.03 -12.10 -21.06
C PHE A 65 10.85 -12.15 -20.09
N ASN A 66 11.13 -12.35 -18.80
CA ASN A 66 10.09 -12.60 -17.81
C ASN A 66 10.19 -11.61 -16.65
N ASN A 67 9.04 -11.07 -16.24
CA ASN A 67 8.83 -10.30 -15.01
C ASN A 67 9.86 -9.20 -14.77
N LEU A 68 10.17 -8.40 -15.79
CA LEU A 68 11.04 -7.25 -15.64
C LEU A 68 10.24 -6.06 -15.12
N MET A 69 10.58 -5.60 -13.92
CA MET A 69 9.94 -4.44 -13.32
C MET A 69 10.38 -3.16 -14.02
N ILE A 70 9.42 -2.36 -14.49
CA ILE A 70 9.66 -1.09 -15.19
C ILE A 70 9.21 0.14 -14.41
N GLY A 71 8.44 -0.05 -13.33
CA GLY A 71 8.05 1.04 -12.45
C GLY A 71 6.86 0.69 -11.57
N PHE A 72 6.04 1.69 -11.27
CA PHE A 72 4.86 1.59 -10.44
C PHE A 72 3.67 2.27 -11.09
N VAL A 73 2.46 1.84 -10.73
CA VAL A 73 1.25 2.62 -10.94
C VAL A 73 1.38 3.94 -10.17
N PRO A 74 1.00 5.10 -10.74
CA PRO A 74 0.99 6.36 -10.01
C PRO A 74 0.21 6.28 -8.72
N ARG A 75 0.65 7.06 -7.72
CA ARG A 75 0.09 7.02 -6.37
C ARG A 75 -1.40 7.37 -6.34
N GLU A 76 -1.87 8.18 -7.28
CA GLU A 76 -3.26 8.61 -7.35
C GLU A 76 -4.16 7.45 -7.77
N ASP A 77 -3.83 6.77 -8.87
CA ASP A 77 -4.56 5.59 -9.33
C ASP A 77 -4.40 4.40 -8.38
N ALA A 78 -3.19 4.21 -7.84
CA ALA A 78 -2.90 3.12 -6.91
C ALA A 78 -3.73 3.19 -5.61
N LYS A 79 -4.16 4.39 -5.18
CA LYS A 79 -5.03 4.53 -4.00
C LYS A 79 -6.37 3.83 -4.17
N GLU A 80 -6.83 3.69 -5.40
CA GLU A 80 -8.10 3.06 -5.75
C GLU A 80 -7.90 1.60 -6.17
N ILE A 81 -7.00 1.37 -7.13
CA ILE A 81 -6.77 0.04 -7.71
C ILE A 81 -6.30 -0.95 -6.64
N SER A 82 -5.40 -0.53 -5.74
CA SER A 82 -4.76 -1.43 -4.78
C SER A 82 -5.72 -1.98 -3.72
N PRO A 83 -6.62 -1.16 -3.12
CA PRO A 83 -7.74 -1.66 -2.35
C PRO A 83 -8.70 -2.57 -3.12
N MET A 84 -9.08 -2.24 -4.37
CA MET A 84 -9.97 -3.10 -5.16
C MET A 84 -9.36 -4.48 -5.40
N LEU A 85 -8.08 -4.54 -5.77
CA LEU A 85 -7.33 -5.80 -5.89
C LEU A 85 -7.26 -6.58 -4.56
N LYS A 86 -7.32 -5.90 -3.42
CA LYS A 86 -7.31 -6.56 -2.10
C LYS A 86 -8.66 -7.20 -1.77
N GLU A 87 -9.75 -6.63 -2.24
CA GLU A 87 -11.11 -7.12 -2.03
C GLU A 87 -11.53 -8.17 -3.09
N GLY A 88 -10.62 -8.57 -3.98
CA GLY A 88 -10.87 -9.60 -5.00
C GLY A 88 -11.25 -9.06 -6.37
N GLY A 89 -11.14 -7.74 -6.60
CA GLY A 89 -11.24 -7.18 -7.94
C GLY A 89 -10.14 -7.71 -8.85
N GLU A 90 -10.45 -7.87 -10.13
CA GLU A 90 -9.53 -8.43 -11.13
C GLU A 90 -9.22 -7.43 -12.25
N ILE A 91 -7.96 -7.40 -12.66
CA ILE A 91 -7.52 -6.72 -13.88
C ILE A 91 -7.73 -7.72 -15.03
N ILE A 92 -8.66 -7.38 -15.93
CA ILE A 92 -9.03 -8.19 -17.09
C ILE A 92 -7.93 -8.12 -18.15
N SER A 93 -7.43 -6.92 -18.44
CA SER A 93 -6.31 -6.73 -19.36
C SER A 93 -5.43 -5.55 -18.94
N ALA A 94 -4.18 -5.59 -19.37
CA ALA A 94 -3.20 -4.54 -19.16
C ALA A 94 -2.30 -4.45 -20.40
N GLU A 95 -2.23 -3.27 -21.01
CA GLU A 95 -1.59 -3.08 -22.32
C GLU A 95 -0.77 -1.79 -22.34
N ILE A 96 0.39 -1.84 -22.99
CA ILE A 96 1.17 -0.62 -23.29
C ILE A 96 0.60 -0.04 -24.58
N TYR A 97 0.08 1.18 -24.53
CA TYR A 97 -0.45 1.85 -25.73
C TYR A 97 0.48 2.94 -26.27
N LYS A 98 1.46 3.40 -25.47
CA LYS A 98 2.40 4.43 -25.88
C LYS A 98 3.71 4.35 -25.12
N VAL A 99 4.82 4.47 -25.84
CA VAL A 99 6.16 4.61 -25.27
C VAL A 99 6.86 5.80 -25.95
N TRP A 100 7.56 6.60 -25.16
CA TRP A 100 8.49 7.60 -25.65
C TRP A 100 9.89 7.27 -25.15
N LEU A 101 10.82 7.07 -26.08
CA LEU A 101 12.22 6.81 -25.80
C LEU A 101 13.05 8.04 -26.17
N PRO A 102 13.84 8.61 -25.23
CA PRO A 102 14.73 9.70 -25.54
C PRO A 102 15.92 9.20 -26.38
N SER A 103 16.05 9.74 -27.60
CA SER A 103 17.12 9.41 -28.55
C SER A 103 18.40 10.24 -28.39
N TRP A 104 18.30 11.42 -27.77
CA TRP A 104 19.36 12.45 -27.76
C TRP A 104 20.07 12.60 -26.40
N SER A 105 19.62 11.90 -25.36
CA SER A 105 20.23 11.97 -24.04
C SER A 105 20.08 10.67 -23.25
N ASP A 106 21.21 10.16 -22.79
CA ASP A 106 21.24 9.06 -21.82
C ASP A 106 20.82 9.46 -20.42
N LYS A 107 20.62 10.76 -20.15
CA LYS A 107 20.08 11.25 -18.87
C LYS A 107 18.56 11.35 -18.87
N ALA A 108 17.94 11.60 -20.02
CA ALA A 108 16.48 11.71 -20.14
C ALA A 108 15.78 10.38 -19.84
N THR A 109 14.67 10.43 -19.12
CA THR A 109 13.90 9.24 -18.67
C THR A 109 12.84 8.90 -19.70
N PRO A 110 12.69 7.63 -20.13
CA PRO A 110 11.61 7.24 -21.03
C PRO A 110 10.25 7.34 -20.34
N HIS A 111 9.20 7.51 -21.14
CA HIS A 111 7.81 7.52 -20.68
C HIS A 111 7.09 6.31 -21.24
N VAL A 112 6.32 5.61 -20.40
CA VAL A 112 5.53 4.43 -20.77
C VAL A 112 4.12 4.65 -20.27
N HIS A 113 3.14 4.57 -21.17
CA HIS A 113 1.73 4.67 -20.82
C HIS A 113 1.05 3.32 -20.95
N ILE A 114 0.23 3.01 -19.96
CA ILE A 114 -0.48 1.74 -19.84
C ILE A 114 -1.96 2.01 -19.67
N THR A 115 -2.75 1.19 -20.36
CA THR A 115 -4.19 1.08 -20.15
C THR A 115 -4.45 -0.22 -19.41
N ILE A 116 -5.30 -0.17 -18.39
CA ILE A 116 -5.81 -1.39 -17.74
C ILE A 116 -7.34 -1.40 -17.79
N ASN A 117 -7.88 -2.58 -18.03
CA ASN A 117 -9.31 -2.86 -17.95
C ASN A 117 -9.58 -3.75 -16.75
N THR A 118 -10.64 -3.45 -16.01
CA THR A 118 -10.96 -4.08 -14.74
C THR A 118 -12.41 -4.56 -14.69
N ASN A 119 -12.68 -5.55 -13.84
CA ASN A 119 -14.03 -6.12 -13.71
C ASN A 119 -14.97 -5.32 -12.81
N TRP A 120 -14.46 -4.31 -12.09
CA TRP A 120 -15.26 -3.50 -11.19
C TRP A 120 -15.77 -2.21 -11.86
N THR A 121 -16.75 -1.59 -11.20
CA THR A 121 -17.41 -0.35 -11.59
C THR A 121 -17.08 0.79 -10.62
N GLU A 122 -17.49 2.01 -10.97
CA GLU A 122 -17.36 3.18 -10.11
C GLU A 122 -18.16 3.04 -8.80
N ASN A 123 -19.33 2.39 -8.86
CA ASN A 123 -20.14 2.11 -7.66
C ASN A 123 -19.41 1.18 -6.68
N ASP A 124 -18.74 0.14 -7.18
CA ASP A 124 -17.96 -0.78 -6.33
C ASP A 124 -16.83 -0.04 -5.60
N VAL A 125 -16.17 0.89 -6.31
CA VAL A 125 -15.14 1.77 -5.76
C VAL A 125 -15.71 2.66 -4.67
N GLU A 126 -16.87 3.30 -4.90
CA GLU A 126 -17.52 4.13 -3.88
C GLU A 126 -17.90 3.34 -2.63
N GLU A 127 -18.49 2.17 -2.79
CA GLU A 127 -18.88 1.29 -1.69
C GLU A 127 -17.66 0.86 -0.88
N MET A 128 -16.56 0.50 -1.55
CA MET A 128 -15.30 0.20 -0.92
C MET A 128 -14.78 1.39 -0.10
N TYR A 129 -14.80 2.62 -0.64
CA TYR A 129 -14.36 3.80 0.11
C TYR A 129 -15.23 4.08 1.34
N LYS A 130 -16.56 3.91 1.22
CA LYS A 130 -17.49 4.00 2.35
C LYS A 130 -17.13 2.98 3.43
N ARG A 131 -16.93 1.70 3.06
CA ARG A 131 -16.51 0.63 3.97
C ARG A 131 -15.19 0.93 4.67
N ILE A 132 -14.15 1.33 3.92
CA ILE A 132 -12.84 1.68 4.49
C ILE A 132 -12.95 2.83 5.50
N LYS A 133 -13.77 3.85 5.20
CA LYS A 133 -14.01 4.98 6.08
C LYS A 133 -14.69 4.54 7.38
N ASP A 134 -15.70 3.69 7.28
CA ASP A 134 -16.44 3.18 8.44
C ASP A 134 -15.58 2.27 9.33
N GLU A 135 -14.77 1.38 8.75
CA GLU A 135 -13.81 0.57 9.50
C GLU A 135 -12.79 1.43 10.25
N ARG A 136 -12.27 2.47 9.60
CA ARG A 136 -11.34 3.41 10.24
C ARG A 136 -12.02 4.13 11.40
N ARG A 137 -13.28 4.51 11.24
CA ARG A 137 -14.07 5.14 12.31
C ARG A 137 -14.28 4.18 13.47
N LYS A 138 -14.68 2.93 13.20
CA LYS A 138 -14.89 1.89 14.21
C LYS A 138 -13.62 1.61 15.01
N LYS A 139 -12.48 1.39 14.33
CA LYS A 139 -11.17 1.20 14.98
C LYS A 139 -10.76 2.37 15.87
N ARG A 140 -11.05 3.61 15.46
CA ARG A 140 -10.78 4.80 16.29
C ARG A 140 -11.65 4.84 17.55
N LEU A 141 -12.92 4.46 17.44
CA LEU A 141 -13.84 4.40 18.57
C LEU A 141 -13.46 3.29 19.55
N GLU A 142 -13.11 2.10 19.06
CA GLU A 142 -12.61 0.99 19.88
C GLU A 142 -11.32 1.36 20.62
N LYS A 143 -10.37 2.03 19.94
CA LYS A 143 -9.15 2.49 20.60
C LYS A 143 -9.43 3.50 21.73
N ARG A 144 -10.43 4.38 21.55
CA ARG A 144 -10.84 5.35 22.57
C ARG A 144 -11.54 4.66 23.74
N SER A 145 -12.45 3.73 23.48
CA SER A 145 -13.13 2.98 24.55
C SER A 145 -12.12 2.17 25.38
N MET A 146 -11.18 1.48 24.74
CA MET A 146 -10.10 0.75 25.42
C MET A 146 -9.19 1.66 26.26
N SER A 147 -8.80 2.82 25.74
CA SER A 147 -8.02 3.81 26.50
C SER A 147 -8.78 4.25 27.75
N SER A 148 -10.05 4.65 27.60
CA SER A 148 -10.87 5.10 28.73
C SER A 148 -11.14 4.01 29.77
N ALA A 149 -11.28 2.75 29.34
CA ALA A 149 -11.43 1.61 30.25
C ALA A 149 -10.12 1.35 31.03
N THR A 150 -8.98 1.46 30.35
CA THR A 150 -7.66 1.35 30.99
C THR A 150 -7.43 2.47 31.99
N ASP A 151 -7.78 3.71 31.66
CA ASP A 151 -7.67 4.85 32.57
C ASP A 151 -8.59 4.68 33.79
N LYS A 152 -9.84 4.25 33.60
CA LYS A 152 -10.75 3.94 34.71
C LYS A 152 -10.20 2.85 35.63
N ASN A 153 -9.65 1.77 35.06
CA ASN A 153 -9.06 0.68 35.83
C ASN A 153 -7.85 1.15 36.64
N ASN A 154 -6.99 1.99 36.06
CA ASN A 154 -5.85 2.59 36.77
C ASN A 154 -6.28 3.48 37.94
N VAL A 155 -7.35 4.27 37.76
CA VAL A 155 -7.93 5.11 38.84
C VAL A 155 -8.47 4.24 39.98
N ILE A 156 -9.18 3.14 39.66
CA ILE A 156 -9.71 2.21 40.67
C ILE A 156 -8.55 1.55 41.42
N LEU A 157 -7.54 1.05 40.72
CA LEU A 157 -6.37 0.40 41.34
C LEU A 157 -5.65 1.33 42.31
N LYS A 158 -5.46 2.61 41.93
CA LYS A 158 -4.82 3.61 42.80
C LYS A 158 -5.62 3.88 44.07
N LYS A 159 -6.96 3.90 43.98
CA LYS A 159 -7.83 4.03 45.16
C LYS A 159 -7.72 2.83 46.11
N VAL A 160 -7.70 1.61 45.56
CA VAL A 160 -7.55 0.38 46.34
C VAL A 160 -6.20 0.35 47.06
N ILE A 161 -5.10 0.67 46.37
CA ILE A 161 -3.77 0.74 46.97
C ILE A 161 -3.74 1.75 48.12
N ASN A 162 -4.26 2.96 47.92
CA ASN A 162 -4.32 3.98 48.99
C ASN A 162 -5.14 3.50 50.19
N TYR A 163 -6.26 2.81 49.95
CA TYR A 163 -7.10 2.27 51.03
C TYR A 163 -6.35 1.22 51.86
N ILE A 164 -5.66 0.28 51.21
CA ILE A 164 -4.84 -0.74 51.88
C ILE A 164 -3.72 -0.08 52.70
N LEU A 165 -3.05 0.93 52.13
CA LEU A 165 -1.98 1.68 52.81
C LEU A 165 -2.50 2.40 54.06
N ASN A 166 -3.67 3.05 53.98
CA ASN A 166 -4.29 3.70 55.12
C ASN A 166 -4.67 2.72 56.23
N ILE A 167 -5.19 1.54 55.89
CA ILE A 167 -5.48 0.48 56.86
C ILE A 167 -4.18 0.01 57.53
N ALA A 168 -3.12 -0.24 56.76
CA ALA A 168 -1.84 -0.67 57.31
C ALA A 168 -1.25 0.36 58.30
N ILE A 169 -1.36 1.65 57.98
CA ILE A 169 -0.96 2.75 58.88
C ILE A 169 -1.80 2.73 60.16
N LEU A 170 -3.13 2.60 60.06
CA LEU A 170 -4.02 2.50 61.21
C LEU A 170 -3.67 1.33 62.13
N ILE A 171 -3.39 0.15 61.56
CA ILE A 171 -2.96 -1.04 62.29
C ILE A 171 -1.61 -0.76 63.00
N ALA A 172 -0.64 -0.18 62.30
CA ALA A 172 0.66 0.15 62.88
C ALA A 172 0.54 1.17 64.04
N VAL A 173 -0.30 2.19 63.89
CA VAL A 173 -0.59 3.18 64.95
C VAL A 173 -1.29 2.52 66.13
N TYR A 174 -2.26 1.64 65.90
CA TYR A 174 -2.92 0.89 66.96
C TYR A 174 -1.92 0.06 67.78
N PHE A 175 -1.01 -0.66 67.11
CA PHE A 175 0.06 -1.42 67.76
C PHE A 175 1.09 -0.57 68.48
N LEU A 176 1.24 0.71 68.12
CA LEU A 176 2.12 1.65 68.83
C LEU A 176 1.48 2.25 70.08
N ILE A 177 0.16 2.45 70.07
CA ILE A 177 -0.58 3.09 71.17
C ILE A 177 -1.00 2.07 72.24
N PHE A 178 -1.36 0.85 71.85
CA PHE A 178 -1.91 -0.17 72.75
C PHE A 178 -0.89 -1.25 73.13
N LYS A 179 0.38 -0.87 73.22
CA LYS A 179 1.49 -1.70 73.73
C LYS A 179 1.97 -1.16 75.07
#